data_AF-A0A6I4LZD2-F1
#
_entry.id   AF-A0A6I4LZD2-F1
#
_cell.length_a   1.000
_cell.length_b   1.000
_cell.length_c   1.000
_cell.angle_alpha   90.00
_cell.angle_beta   90.00
_cell.angle_gamma   90.00
#
_symmetry.space_group_name_H-M   'P 1'
#
loop_
_entity.id
_entity.type
_entity.pdbx_description
1 polymer ?
#
loop_
_entity_poly.entity_id
_entity_poly.type
_entity_poly.pdbx_seq_one_letter_code
_entity_poly.pdbx_strand_id
1 'polypeptide(L)'
;MAEGRNEPSMDEILSSIKRIIADDDRARPLSAKRAAKDAPLDAEDEILELTEAATDSEMDAADEVLLDDSKARSLRHSFSALQTLSEPGVAPQIVRSGETSLEGLTRDLLRPMLKDWLDTNLPPIVEAMVEREINRITKKG
;
A
#
# COMPACT_ATOMS: atom_id res chain seq x y z
N MET A 1 -49.65 -17.88 11.93
CA MET A 1 -48.84 -17.81 10.70
C MET A 1 -47.48 -17.27 11.13
N ALA A 2 -46.47 -18.12 11.26
CA ALA A 2 -45.14 -17.73 11.71
C ALA A 2 -44.24 -17.63 10.47
N GLU A 3 -43.90 -16.40 10.09
CA GLU A 3 -42.99 -16.11 8.98
C GLU A 3 -41.62 -16.72 9.28
N GLY A 4 -41.28 -17.81 8.58
CA GLY A 4 -39.93 -18.33 8.54
C GLY A 4 -39.05 -17.29 7.89
N ARG A 5 -38.34 -16.50 8.71
CA ARG A 5 -37.23 -15.66 8.26
C ARG A 5 -36.18 -16.58 7.65
N ASN A 6 -36.26 -16.73 6.34
CA ASN A 6 -35.24 -17.32 5.50
C ASN A 6 -33.95 -16.54 5.77
N GLU A 7 -33.01 -17.17 6.50
CA GLU A 7 -31.68 -16.61 6.62
C GLU A 7 -31.12 -16.49 5.21
N PRO A 8 -30.69 -15.28 4.78
CA PRO A 8 -30.32 -15.06 3.40
C PRO A 8 -29.21 -16.04 3.01
N SER A 9 -29.37 -16.67 1.85
CA SER A 9 -28.38 -17.61 1.33
C SER A 9 -27.06 -16.87 1.13
N MET A 10 -25.93 -17.57 1.28
CA MET A 10 -24.59 -17.03 1.05
C MET A 10 -24.49 -16.30 -0.30
N ASP A 11 -25.14 -16.84 -1.34
CA ASP A 11 -25.17 -16.25 -2.67
C ASP A 11 -25.97 -14.94 -2.73
N GLU A 12 -26.98 -14.77 -1.88
CA GLU A 12 -27.75 -13.53 -1.76
C GLU A 12 -26.94 -12.44 -1.05
N ILE A 13 -26.18 -12.82 -0.01
CA ILE A 13 -25.24 -11.93 0.69
C ILE A 13 -24.18 -11.42 -0.30
N LEU A 14 -23.57 -12.32 -1.07
CA LEU A 14 -22.56 -11.96 -2.06
C LEU A 14 -23.13 -11.11 -3.21
N SER A 15 -24.37 -11.39 -3.63
CA SER A 15 -25.06 -10.60 -4.65
C SER A 15 -25.39 -9.19 -4.17
N SER A 16 -25.76 -9.03 -2.90
CA SER A 16 -26.04 -7.73 -2.26
C SER A 16 -24.78 -6.87 -2.17
N ILE A 17 -23.66 -7.45 -1.73
CA ILE A 17 -22.36 -6.77 -1.66
C ILE A 17 -21.90 -6.33 -3.07
N LYS A 18 -22.02 -7.21 -4.06
CA LYS A 18 -21.66 -6.91 -5.45
C LYS A 18 -22.48 -5.75 -6.03
N ARG A 19 -23.77 -5.67 -5.68
CA ARG A 19 -24.66 -4.59 -6.13
C ARG A 19 -24.31 -3.25 -5.48
N ILE A 20 -24.05 -3.23 -4.18
CA ILE A 20 -23.67 -2.00 -3.45
C ILE A 20 -22.37 -1.41 -4.02
N ILE A 21 -21.35 -2.24 -4.27
CA ILE A 21 -20.07 -1.77 -4.82
C ILE A 21 -20.24 -1.20 -6.24
N ALA A 22 -21.05 -1.85 -7.08
CA ALA A 22 -21.29 -1.38 -8.45
C ALA A 22 -22.14 -0.10 -8.52
N ASP A 23 -23.05 0.11 -7.55
CA ASP A 23 -23.86 1.32 -7.45
C ASP A 23 -23.06 2.48 -6.80
N ASP A 24 -22.12 2.21 -5.88
CA ASP A 24 -21.27 3.23 -5.22
C ASP A 24 -20.21 3.81 -6.18
N ASP A 25 -19.66 3.01 -7.09
CA ASP A 25 -18.68 3.46 -8.11
C ASP A 25 -19.32 4.45 -9.12
N ARG A 26 -20.65 4.49 -9.21
CA ARG A 26 -21.40 5.41 -10.07
C ARG A 26 -21.81 6.72 -9.38
N ALA A 27 -21.64 6.81 -8.06
CA ALA A 27 -22.16 7.91 -7.24
C ALA A 27 -21.10 8.92 -6.79
N ARG A 28 -19.98 9.07 -7.51
CA ARG A 28 -19.01 10.16 -7.28
C ARG A 28 -19.37 11.39 -8.13
N PRO A 29 -20.03 12.44 -7.59
CA PRO A 29 -20.23 13.67 -8.33
C PRO A 29 -18.92 14.45 -8.39
N LEU A 30 -18.37 14.57 -9.60
CA LEU A 30 -17.32 15.54 -9.92
C LEU A 30 -17.94 16.96 -9.92
N SER A 31 -17.35 17.84 -9.10
CA SER A 31 -17.28 19.29 -9.30
C SER A 31 -18.60 20.09 -9.19
N ALA A 32 -18.90 20.56 -7.97
CA ALA A 32 -19.66 21.78 -7.75
C ALA A 32 -18.67 22.92 -7.43
N LYS A 33 -18.35 23.72 -8.45
CA LYS A 33 -17.48 24.91 -8.33
C LYS A 33 -18.33 26.13 -7.96
N ARG A 34 -17.86 26.88 -6.95
CA ARG A 34 -18.16 28.29 -6.56
C ARG A 34 -19.30 28.54 -5.55
N ALA A 35 -18.96 28.99 -4.33
CA ALA A 35 -18.85 30.42 -3.95
C ALA A 35 -18.81 30.63 -2.41
N ALA A 36 -18.13 31.71 -1.97
CA ALA A 36 -18.02 32.34 -0.63
C ALA A 36 -17.05 31.67 0.37
N LYS A 37 -15.88 32.23 0.74
CA LYS A 37 -15.46 33.54 1.32
C LYS A 37 -15.29 33.47 2.86
N ASP A 38 -14.04 33.65 3.28
CA ASP A 38 -13.47 33.98 4.61
C ASP A 38 -13.52 32.94 5.76
N ALA A 39 -12.42 32.18 5.94
CA ALA A 39 -11.72 31.94 7.23
C ALA A 39 -10.48 31.01 7.03
N PRO A 40 -9.38 31.18 7.79
CA PRO A 40 -8.07 30.61 7.48
C PRO A 40 -7.86 29.26 8.16
N LEU A 41 -7.44 28.25 7.39
CA LEU A 41 -6.91 27.00 7.92
C LEU A 41 -5.68 26.61 7.10
N ASP A 42 -4.52 26.80 7.70
CA ASP A 42 -3.28 26.11 7.39
C ASP A 42 -3.55 24.61 7.27
N ALA A 43 -3.08 24.00 6.17
CA ALA A 43 -2.77 22.56 5.94
C ALA A 43 -3.16 22.03 4.54
N GLU A 44 -3.23 22.86 3.50
CA GLU A 44 -3.49 22.37 2.13
C GLU A 44 -2.26 22.48 1.19
N ASP A 45 -1.13 22.98 1.68
CA ASP A 45 0.12 23.08 0.89
C ASP A 45 0.90 21.76 0.75
N GLU A 46 0.33 20.61 1.14
CA GLU A 46 0.97 19.30 1.04
C GLU A 46 0.30 18.35 0.04
N ILE A 47 -0.38 18.89 -0.97
CA ILE A 47 -0.67 18.14 -2.20
C ILE A 47 0.34 18.59 -3.25
N LEU A 48 1.44 17.85 -3.36
CA LEU A 48 2.38 17.96 -4.47
C LEU A 48 1.70 17.43 -5.75
N GLU A 49 1.07 18.32 -6.52
CA GLU A 49 0.65 18.01 -7.90
C GLU A 49 1.90 17.77 -8.76
N LEU A 50 2.17 16.50 -9.07
CA LEU A 50 3.33 16.02 -9.83
C LEU A 50 3.28 16.37 -11.34
N THR A 51 2.60 17.45 -11.70
CA THR A 51 2.44 17.95 -13.07
C THR A 51 3.20 19.25 -13.31
N GLU A 52 3.69 19.90 -12.25
CA GLU A 52 4.60 21.04 -12.37
C GLU A 52 6.02 20.50 -12.60
N ALA A 53 6.28 20.17 -13.87
CA ALA A 53 7.63 19.93 -14.34
C ALA A 53 8.50 21.13 -13.96
N ALA A 54 9.60 20.86 -13.26
CA ALA A 54 10.60 21.82 -12.83
C ALA A 54 10.87 22.87 -13.92
N THR A 55 10.31 24.06 -13.73
CA THR A 55 10.69 25.26 -14.47
C THR A 55 11.41 26.16 -13.48
N ASP A 56 12.62 26.56 -13.85
CA ASP A 56 13.54 27.43 -13.09
C ASP A 56 14.38 26.79 -11.99
N SER A 57 15.12 25.74 -12.36
CA SER A 57 16.48 25.58 -11.87
C SER A 57 17.41 25.57 -13.08
N GLU A 58 18.20 26.62 -13.28
CA GLU A 58 19.40 26.55 -14.12
C GLU A 58 20.42 25.63 -13.42
N MET A 59 20.11 24.33 -13.39
CA MET A 59 21.09 23.28 -13.22
C MET A 59 21.63 22.99 -14.61
N ASP A 60 22.93 23.21 -14.78
CA ASP A 60 23.76 22.59 -15.80
C ASP A 60 23.76 21.05 -15.61
N ALA A 61 22.58 20.45 -15.77
CA ALA A 61 22.36 19.03 -15.91
C ALA A 61 22.18 18.78 -17.39
N ALA A 62 23.24 19.05 -18.16
CA ALA A 62 23.46 18.31 -19.38
C ALA A 62 23.58 16.83 -19.00
N ASP A 63 22.44 16.16 -18.90
CA ASP A 63 22.24 14.75 -19.21
C ASP A 63 23.45 13.89 -18.86
N GLU A 64 23.73 13.68 -17.58
CA GLU A 64 24.57 12.54 -17.21
C GLU A 64 23.70 11.29 -17.39
N VAL A 65 23.56 10.88 -18.64
CA VAL A 65 22.95 9.62 -19.04
C VAL A 65 23.79 8.53 -18.39
N LEU A 66 23.35 8.08 -17.20
CA LEU A 66 24.05 7.11 -16.35
C LEU A 66 24.32 5.77 -17.06
N LEU A 67 23.67 5.53 -18.20
CA LEU A 67 23.82 4.35 -19.02
C LEU A 67 23.96 4.71 -20.50
N ASP A 68 25.03 4.23 -21.11
CA ASP A 68 25.14 4.26 -22.57
C ASP A 68 23.97 3.52 -23.24
N ASP A 69 23.44 4.04 -24.34
CA ASP A 69 22.24 3.53 -25.04
C ASP A 69 22.42 2.07 -25.48
N SER A 70 23.65 1.69 -25.84
CA SER A 70 24.00 0.30 -26.14
C SER A 70 23.86 -0.62 -24.92
N LYS A 71 24.31 -0.18 -23.74
CA LYS A 71 24.21 -0.96 -22.50
C LYS A 71 22.75 -1.09 -22.05
N ALA A 72 21.96 -0.04 -22.20
CA ALA A 72 20.53 -0.06 -21.93
C ALA A 72 19.78 -1.06 -22.83
N ARG A 73 20.11 -1.12 -24.12
CA ARG A 73 19.56 -2.15 -25.04
C ARG A 73 19.99 -3.57 -24.65
N SER A 74 21.26 -3.78 -24.30
CA SER A 74 21.73 -5.10 -23.86
C SER A 74 21.02 -5.58 -22.59
N LEU A 75 20.84 -4.69 -21.60
CA LEU A 75 20.10 -5.01 -20.38
C LEU A 75 18.64 -5.39 -20.69
N ARG A 76 17.97 -4.63 -21.56
CA ARG A 76 16.59 -4.92 -21.99
C ARG A 76 16.49 -6.26 -22.72
N HIS A 77 17.49 -6.61 -23.54
CA HIS A 77 17.56 -7.90 -24.22
C HIS A 77 17.77 -9.06 -23.23
N SER A 78 18.69 -8.92 -22.27
CA SER A 78 18.91 -9.93 -21.23
C SER A 78 17.69 -10.12 -20.33
N PHE A 79 17.01 -9.04 -19.94
CA PHE A 79 15.74 -9.12 -19.20
C PHE A 79 14.63 -9.79 -20.01
N SER A 80 14.53 -9.50 -21.32
CA SER A 80 13.56 -10.17 -22.20
C SER A 80 13.83 -11.68 -22.29
N ALA A 81 15.09 -12.09 -22.37
CA ALA A 81 15.45 -13.51 -22.38
C ALA A 81 15.09 -14.21 -21.06
N LEU A 82 15.34 -13.55 -19.92
CA LEU A 82 14.94 -14.04 -18.61
C LEU A 82 13.43 -14.10 -18.45
N GLN A 83 12.70 -13.12 -18.99
CA GLN A 83 11.23 -13.12 -18.99
C GLN A 83 10.67 -14.28 -19.80
N THR A 84 11.22 -14.58 -20.97
CA THR A 84 10.80 -15.74 -21.77
C THR A 84 11.12 -17.09 -21.11
N LEU A 85 12.19 -17.15 -20.31
CA LEU A 85 12.52 -18.35 -19.51
C LEU A 85 11.71 -18.44 -18.21
N SER A 86 11.21 -17.31 -17.73
CA SER A 86 10.44 -17.18 -16.50
C SER A 86 8.93 -17.15 -16.72
N GLU A 87 8.44 -17.20 -17.97
CA GLU A 87 7.02 -17.42 -18.26
C GLU A 87 6.63 -18.76 -17.63
N PRO A 88 5.81 -18.77 -16.56
CA PRO A 88 5.31 -20.02 -16.05
C PRO A 88 4.34 -20.54 -17.11
N GLY A 89 4.68 -21.66 -17.77
CA GLY A 89 3.79 -22.35 -18.71
C GLY A 89 2.49 -22.87 -18.07
N VAL A 90 2.27 -22.58 -16.79
CA VAL A 90 1.09 -22.90 -15.99
C VAL A 90 0.66 -21.62 -15.29
N ALA A 91 -0.60 -21.21 -15.49
CA ALA A 91 -1.19 -20.07 -14.79
C ALA A 91 -0.95 -20.20 -13.27
N PRO A 92 -0.62 -19.12 -12.55
CA PRO A 92 -0.37 -19.19 -11.12
C PRO A 92 -1.65 -19.73 -10.46
N GLN A 93 -1.58 -20.97 -9.98
CA GLN A 93 -2.60 -21.47 -9.08
C GLN A 93 -2.50 -20.57 -7.86
N ILE A 94 -3.56 -19.80 -7.60
CA ILE A 94 -3.73 -19.03 -6.36
C ILE A 94 -3.98 -20.07 -5.25
N VAL A 95 -2.97 -20.88 -4.93
CA VAL A 95 -2.90 -21.62 -3.68
C VAL A 95 -2.54 -20.58 -2.63
N ARG A 96 -3.56 -20.20 -1.84
CA ARG A 96 -3.50 -19.32 -0.66
C ARG A 96 -2.34 -18.31 -0.70
N SER A 97 -2.63 -17.11 -1.21
CA SER A 97 -1.88 -15.83 -1.20
C SER A 97 -0.57 -15.69 -0.39
N GLY A 98 0.34 -16.65 -0.41
CA GLY A 98 1.46 -16.69 0.54
C GLY A 98 2.38 -17.91 0.47
N GLU A 99 2.06 -18.94 -0.31
CA GLU A 99 2.91 -20.13 -0.44
C GLU A 99 3.74 -20.20 -1.73
N THR A 100 3.52 -19.33 -2.73
CA THR A 100 4.37 -19.34 -3.93
C THR A 100 4.81 -17.96 -4.44
N SER A 101 6.14 -17.86 -4.65
CA SER A 101 6.92 -17.07 -5.61
C SER A 101 7.74 -15.84 -5.20
N LEU A 102 7.46 -15.09 -4.13
CA LEU A 102 8.42 -14.09 -3.64
C LEU A 102 8.24 -13.76 -2.16
N GLU A 103 7.01 -13.47 -1.76
CA GLU A 103 6.68 -13.10 -0.39
C GLU A 103 7.14 -14.15 0.63
N GLY A 104 7.02 -15.43 0.29
CA GLY A 104 7.53 -16.52 1.13
C GLY A 104 9.04 -16.44 1.36
N LEU A 105 9.81 -16.21 0.29
CA LEU A 105 11.27 -16.06 0.38
C LEU A 105 11.65 -14.80 1.14
N THR A 106 10.98 -13.68 0.88
CA THR A 106 11.24 -12.42 1.58
C THR A 106 10.91 -12.54 3.07
N ARG A 107 9.82 -13.23 3.43
CA ARG A 107 9.44 -13.49 4.82
C ARG A 107 10.47 -14.37 5.53
N ASP A 108 10.97 -15.41 4.87
CA ASP A 108 11.99 -16.28 5.45
C ASP A 108 13.32 -15.55 5.68
N LEU A 109 13.67 -14.61 4.80
CA LEU A 109 14.83 -13.74 4.96
C LEU A 109 14.63 -12.65 6.04
N LEU A 110 13.43 -12.07 6.15
CA LEU A 110 13.13 -11.02 7.12
C LEU A 110 12.90 -11.56 8.54
N ARG A 111 12.46 -12.81 8.69
CA ARG A 111 12.19 -13.43 9.98
C ARG A 111 13.36 -13.34 10.99
N PRO A 112 14.61 -13.71 10.64
CA PRO A 112 15.72 -13.60 11.59
C PRO A 112 16.03 -12.14 11.96
N MET A 113 16.00 -11.22 11.00
CA MET A 113 16.31 -9.80 11.27
C MET A 113 15.26 -9.15 12.18
N LEU A 114 13.98 -9.46 11.96
CA LEU A 114 12.89 -8.99 12.81
C LEU A 114 12.97 -9.60 14.21
N LYS A 115 13.35 -10.87 14.32
CA LYS A 115 13.53 -11.53 15.62
C LYS A 115 14.63 -10.85 16.43
N ASP A 116 15.81 -10.67 15.86
CA ASP A 116 16.95 -10.06 16.56
C ASP A 116 16.66 -8.61 16.95
N TRP A 117 15.96 -7.88 16.08
CA TRP A 117 15.49 -6.53 16.38
C TRP A 117 14.47 -6.54 17.53
N LEU A 118 13.49 -7.43 17.52
CA LEU A 118 12.51 -7.54 18.61
C LEU A 118 13.19 -7.93 19.92
N ASP A 119 14.11 -8.90 19.91
CA ASP A 119 14.83 -9.32 21.11
C ASP A 119 15.61 -8.16 21.75
N THR A 120 16.15 -7.26 20.92
CA THR A 120 16.92 -6.09 21.38
C THR A 120 16.03 -4.90 21.80
N ASN A 121 14.96 -4.63 21.07
CA ASN A 121 14.19 -3.38 21.20
C ASN A 121 12.88 -3.55 21.98
N LEU A 122 12.33 -4.75 22.06
CA LEU A 122 11.06 -4.99 22.75
C LEU A 122 11.16 -4.79 24.28
N PRO A 123 12.21 -5.24 24.98
CA PRO A 123 12.34 -5.01 26.42
C PRO A 123 12.25 -3.54 26.84
N PRO A 124 13.06 -2.60 26.29
CA PRO A 124 13.00 -1.19 26.70
C PRO A 124 11.66 -0.52 26.34
N ILE A 125 11.03 -0.91 25.22
CA ILE A 125 9.72 -0.37 24.82
C ILE A 125 8.65 -0.76 25.84
N VAL A 126 8.65 -2.02 26.28
CA VAL A 126 7.69 -2.54 27.26
C VAL A 126 7.91 -1.90 28.62
N GLU A 127 9.15 -1.80 29.08
CA GLU A 127 9.49 -1.14 30.37
C GLU A 127 8.97 0.30 30.40
N ALA A 128 9.26 1.09 29.36
CA ALA A 128 8.76 2.46 29.25
C ALA A 128 7.23 2.54 29.21
N MET A 129 6.56 1.54 28.60
CA MET A 129 5.10 1.51 28.57
C MET A 129 4.49 1.11 29.92
N VAL A 130 5.11 0.17 30.64
CA VAL A 130 4.72 -0.26 31.98
C VAL A 130 4.94 0.86 32.99
N GLU A 131 6.06 1.58 32.94
CA GLU A 131 6.30 2.75 33.81
C GLU A 131 5.24 3.84 33.61
N ARG A 132 4.87 4.13 32.36
CA ARG A 132 3.77 5.06 32.05
C ARG A 132 2.45 4.56 32.65
N GLU A 133 2.19 3.26 32.55
CA GLU A 133 0.95 2.65 33.05
C GLU A 133 0.87 2.65 34.58
N ILE A 134 1.98 2.36 35.28
CA ILE A 134 2.07 2.43 36.74
C ILE A 134 1.87 3.87 37.21
N ASN A 135 2.58 4.84 36.61
CA ASN A 135 2.42 6.26 36.95
C ASN A 135 0.98 6.77 36.74
N ARG A 136 0.28 6.24 35.72
CA ARG A 136 -1.12 6.56 35.46
C ARG A 136 -2.04 6.04 36.57
N ILE A 137 -1.82 4.81 37.03
CA ILE A 137 -2.61 4.19 38.10
C ILE A 137 -2.34 4.87 39.43
N THR A 138 -1.09 5.14 39.78
CA THR A 138 -0.71 5.77 41.05
C THR A 138 -1.16 7.23 41.16
N LYS A 139 -1.29 7.94 40.03
CA LYS A 139 -1.84 9.31 39.99
C LYS A 139 -3.38 9.35 40.04
N LYS A 140 -4.05 8.25 39.65
CA LYS A 140 -5.51 8.15 39.64
C LYS A 140 -6.08 7.56 40.93
N GLY A 141 -5.30 6.77 41.67
CA GLY A 141 -5.66 6.20 42.96
C GLY A 141 -5.19 7.06 44.12
#